data_AF-A0A956H8Q3-F1
#
_entry.id   AF-A0A956H8Q3-F1
#
_cell.length_a   1.000
_cell.length_b   1.000
_cell.length_c   1.000
_cell.angle_alpha   90.00
_cell.angle_beta   90.00
_cell.angle_gamma   90.00
#
_symmetry.space_group_name_H-M   'P 1'
#
loop_
_entity.id
_entity.type
_entity.pdbx_description
1 polymer ?
#
loop_
_entity_poly.entity_id
_entity_poly.type
_entity_poly.pdbx_seq_one_letter_code
_entity_poly.pdbx_strand_id
1 'polypeptide(L)'
;CMPMYDEAEMAMADEDDGAPMRSAGVKRERDLGVTIEAQFEVGEYQVVILSAKESTGLDTWLRQEKYNIPQGSEPLLRPYVESGSKFFVAKIDAKKVKFDAQGQAMLSPLRFHYDSPEFALPVRLGLINAGAAQDLLVHILARGVRYEVANYDNVAIPTNLEVKDEVRERFGTFYASLFDHLLANNPKAVVTEYSWAAGSCDPCPEEPLNLGELVTLGADVLPSYQQAFASQRVPSEYEWSVPNEFVLTRLHARYNKDSLGEDLVFQAAPAIVGGREFMQE
;
A
#
# COMPACT_ATOMS: atom_id res chain seq x y z
N CYS A 1 -1.76 -3.03 24.65
CA CYS A 1 -0.91 -3.24 25.84
C CYS A 1 -0.12 -1.97 26.13
N MET A 2 -0.50 -1.22 27.16
CA MET A 2 0.25 -0.09 27.70
C MET A 2 0.73 -0.48 29.12
N PRO A 3 1.97 -0.17 29.53
CA PRO A 3 2.36 -0.30 30.92
C PRO A 3 1.99 0.96 31.72
N MET A 4 1.36 0.73 32.87
CA MET A 4 1.20 1.68 33.97
C MET A 4 2.55 1.95 34.62
N TYR A 5 2.85 3.20 34.98
CA TYR A 5 3.90 3.52 35.93
C TYR A 5 3.28 4.09 37.20
N ASP A 6 3.70 3.51 38.32
CA ASP A 6 3.32 3.85 39.69
C ASP A 6 3.71 5.29 40.06
N GLU A 7 2.74 6.00 40.62
CA GLU A 7 2.92 7.26 41.33
C GLU A 7 3.49 6.97 42.73
N ALA A 8 4.75 7.34 43.00
CA ALA A 8 5.22 7.54 44.35
C ALA A 8 6.42 8.51 44.41
N GLU A 9 6.22 9.55 45.22
CA GLU A 9 7.23 10.40 45.88
C GLU A 9 8.20 11.24 45.04
N MET A 10 7.93 12.55 45.00
CA MET A 10 8.84 13.54 45.61
C MET A 10 8.12 14.88 45.80
N ALA A 11 7.82 15.20 47.06
CA ALA A 11 7.58 16.56 47.51
C ALA A 11 8.87 17.08 48.15
N MET A 12 9.24 18.33 47.87
CA MET A 12 9.73 19.35 48.82
C MET A 12 10.07 20.63 48.06
N ALA A 13 9.84 21.74 48.74
CA ALA A 13 9.78 23.12 48.28
C ALA A 13 11.15 23.72 47.88
N ASP A 14 11.09 24.78 47.06
CA ASP A 14 11.90 26.00 47.26
C ASP A 14 11.21 27.19 46.57
N GLU A 15 10.89 28.21 47.36
CA GLU A 15 10.61 29.58 46.93
C GLU A 15 11.94 30.34 46.85
N ASP A 16 12.25 31.01 45.74
CA ASP A 16 12.95 32.30 45.78
C ASP A 16 12.70 33.14 44.52
N ASP A 17 12.49 34.43 44.76
CA ASP A 17 12.17 35.51 43.84
C ASP A 17 13.38 35.91 42.98
N GLY A 18 13.21 35.95 41.66
CA GLY A 18 14.24 36.42 40.73
C GLY A 18 13.65 37.01 39.46
N ALA A 19 13.69 38.34 39.33
CA ALA A 19 13.18 39.14 38.22
C ALA A 19 13.61 38.63 36.81
N PRO A 20 12.79 38.78 35.76
CA PRO A 20 13.10 38.22 34.45
C PRO A 20 14.17 39.07 33.74
N MET A 21 15.40 38.53 33.70
CA MET A 21 16.38 38.91 32.70
C MET A 21 15.86 38.54 31.31
N ARG A 22 15.68 39.55 30.47
CA ARG A 22 15.37 39.40 29.04
C ARG A 22 16.46 38.58 28.36
N SER A 23 16.24 37.28 28.20
CA SER A 23 17.04 36.45 27.32
C SER A 23 16.59 36.67 25.88
N ALA A 24 17.57 37.01 25.05
CA ALA A 24 17.43 37.17 23.62
C ALA A 24 16.79 35.92 23.00
N GLY A 25 15.88 36.16 22.05
CA GLY A 25 15.07 35.12 21.41
C GLY A 25 15.91 34.00 20.81
N VAL A 26 15.95 32.87 21.51
CA VAL A 26 15.93 31.57 20.84
C VAL A 26 14.64 31.61 20.01
N LYS A 27 14.77 31.58 18.67
CA LYS A 27 13.63 31.27 17.80
C LYS A 27 13.07 29.97 18.36
N ARG A 28 11.96 30.02 19.11
CA ARG A 28 11.18 28.82 19.35
C ARG A 28 10.94 28.25 17.97
N GLU A 29 11.47 27.06 17.72
CA GLU A 29 11.05 26.27 16.58
C GLU A 29 9.53 26.40 16.55
N ARG A 30 9.01 26.98 15.46
CA ARG A 30 7.57 27.14 15.33
C ARG A 30 6.99 25.76 15.54
N ASP A 31 6.05 25.64 16.47
CA ASP A 31 5.30 24.41 16.63
C ASP A 31 4.68 24.08 15.26
N LEU A 32 5.21 23.05 14.61
CA LEU A 32 4.77 22.63 13.28
C LEU A 32 3.48 21.80 13.36
N GLY A 33 2.95 21.57 14.57
CA GLY A 33 1.76 20.75 14.78
C GLY A 33 1.94 19.30 14.33
N VAL A 34 3.18 18.82 14.24
CA VAL A 34 3.55 17.44 13.90
C VAL A 34 3.84 16.68 15.19
N THR A 35 3.28 15.48 15.33
CA THR A 35 3.50 14.58 16.46
C THR A 35 4.09 13.27 15.97
N ILE A 36 5.15 12.81 16.63
CA ILE A 36 5.73 11.49 16.42
C ILE A 36 4.93 10.49 17.25
N GLU A 37 4.21 9.59 16.59
CA GLU A 37 3.38 8.55 17.22
C GLU A 37 4.20 7.33 17.58
N ALA A 38 5.15 6.97 16.72
CA ALA A 38 6.07 5.86 16.93
C ALA A 38 7.35 6.08 16.13
N GLN A 39 8.45 5.52 16.63
CA GLN A 39 9.73 5.49 15.93
C GLN A 39 10.45 4.18 16.23
N PHE A 40 10.93 3.52 15.19
CA PHE A 40 11.64 2.24 15.32
C PHE A 40 12.52 1.96 14.09
N GLU A 41 13.44 1.01 14.23
CA GLU A 41 14.24 0.50 13.13
C GLU A 41 13.76 -0.90 12.72
N VAL A 42 13.72 -1.17 11.42
CA VAL A 42 13.42 -2.49 10.87
C VAL A 42 14.25 -2.72 9.61
N GLY A 43 15.06 -3.77 9.61
CA GLY A 43 16.03 -4.01 8.53
C GLY A 43 16.97 -2.81 8.32
N GLU A 44 16.99 -2.31 7.09
CA GLU A 44 17.72 -1.11 6.66
C GLU A 44 16.93 0.20 6.83
N TYR A 45 15.75 0.18 7.43
CA TYR A 45 14.87 1.34 7.54
C TYR A 45 14.83 1.93 8.95
N GLN A 46 14.91 3.25 9.03
CA GLN A 46 14.54 4.04 10.20
C GLN A 46 13.13 4.61 9.96
N VAL A 47 12.15 4.06 10.66
CA VAL A 47 10.73 4.37 10.47
C VAL A 47 10.26 5.35 11.54
N VAL A 48 9.49 6.34 11.11
CA VAL A 48 8.73 7.24 11.97
C VAL A 48 7.28 7.24 11.50
N ILE A 49 6.36 7.11 12.44
CA ILE A 49 4.92 7.27 12.20
C ILE A 49 4.53 8.63 12.74
N LEU A 50 3.95 9.48 11.89
CA LEU A 50 3.62 10.86 12.22
C LEU A 50 2.10 11.08 12.18
N SER A 51 1.63 12.03 12.98
CA SER A 51 0.40 12.75 12.73
C SER A 51 0.68 14.24 12.60
N ALA A 52 -0.24 14.98 11.99
CA ALA A 52 -0.12 16.42 11.83
C ALA A 52 -1.47 17.10 12.00
N LYS A 53 -1.46 18.36 12.46
CA LYS A 53 -2.64 19.23 12.48
C LYS A 53 -2.82 20.02 11.19
N GLU A 54 -1.72 20.31 10.49
CA GLU A 54 -1.70 21.11 9.26
C GLU A 54 -0.73 20.50 8.24
N SER A 55 -1.12 20.45 6.96
CA SER A 55 -0.29 19.96 5.86
C SER A 55 1.00 20.76 5.67
N THR A 56 0.94 22.08 5.87
CA THR A 56 2.11 22.95 5.76
C THR A 56 3.14 22.65 6.85
N GLY A 57 2.67 22.33 8.06
CA GLY A 57 3.53 21.91 9.17
C GLY A 57 4.22 20.59 8.89
N LEU A 58 3.48 19.60 8.37
CA LEU A 58 4.02 18.31 7.96
C LEU A 58 5.05 18.44 6.83
N ASP A 59 4.74 19.17 5.75
CA ASP A 59 5.69 19.41 4.64
C ASP A 59 6.97 20.08 5.15
N THR A 60 6.84 21.09 6.02
CA THR A 60 7.99 21.79 6.63
C THR A 60 8.85 20.83 7.45
N TRP A 61 8.23 20.00 8.30
CA TRP A 61 8.93 19.03 9.14
C TRP A 61 9.70 18.01 8.28
N LEU A 62 9.04 17.46 7.26
CA LEU A 62 9.67 16.49 6.34
C LEU A 62 10.90 17.09 5.63
N ARG A 63 10.84 18.37 5.22
CA ARG A 63 11.98 19.07 4.61
C ARG A 63 13.09 19.37 5.60
N GLN A 64 12.76 19.76 6.84
CA GLN A 64 13.75 19.97 7.90
C GLN A 64 14.51 18.67 8.20
N GLU A 65 13.77 17.57 8.24
CA GLU A 65 14.27 16.20 8.40
C GLU A 65 14.93 15.61 7.15
N LYS A 66 15.11 16.40 6.09
CA LYS A 66 15.82 16.04 4.85
C LYS A 66 15.18 14.89 4.06
N TYR A 67 13.88 14.68 4.20
CA TYR A 67 13.15 13.81 3.28
C TYR A 67 13.08 14.44 1.89
N ASN A 68 13.30 13.62 0.86
CA ASN A 68 13.19 14.05 -0.52
C ASN A 68 11.72 14.02 -0.96
N ILE A 69 11.01 15.12 -0.71
CA ILE A 69 9.62 15.30 -1.15
C ILE A 69 9.54 16.27 -2.33
N PRO A 70 8.77 15.95 -3.39
CA PRO A 70 8.59 16.84 -4.53
C PRO A 70 8.13 18.25 -4.14
N GLN A 71 8.40 19.22 -5.02
CA GLN A 71 7.76 20.51 -4.91
C GLN A 71 6.27 20.36 -5.21
N GLY A 72 5.41 21.05 -4.45
CA GLY A 72 3.96 20.96 -4.61
C GLY A 72 3.31 19.76 -3.92
N SER A 73 4.02 19.07 -3.00
CA SER A 73 3.42 17.97 -2.21
C SER A 73 2.46 18.45 -1.12
N GLU A 74 2.60 19.67 -0.59
CA GLU A 74 1.76 20.18 0.51
C GLU A 74 0.25 20.09 0.23
N PRO A 75 -0.28 20.52 -0.93
CA PRO A 75 -1.70 20.39 -1.22
C PRO A 75 -2.19 18.94 -1.29
N LEU A 76 -1.31 18.00 -1.68
CA LEU A 76 -1.63 16.57 -1.74
C LEU A 76 -1.65 15.91 -0.36
N LEU A 77 -0.92 16.48 0.62
CA LEU A 77 -0.94 16.00 2.00
C LEU A 77 -2.20 16.43 2.76
N ARG A 78 -2.82 17.54 2.35
CA ARG A 78 -3.93 18.18 3.08
C ARG A 78 -5.14 17.27 3.29
N PRO A 79 -5.66 16.54 2.29
CA PRO A 79 -6.81 15.67 2.51
C PRO A 79 -6.52 14.57 3.53
N TYR A 80 -5.31 14.03 3.56
CA TYR A 80 -4.89 13.01 4.53
C TYR A 80 -4.74 13.58 5.94
N VAL A 81 -4.23 14.80 6.08
CA VAL A 81 -4.16 15.48 7.37
C VAL A 81 -5.57 15.76 7.91
N GLU A 82 -6.46 16.27 7.05
CA GLU A 82 -7.85 16.58 7.41
C GLU A 82 -8.65 15.32 7.75
N SER A 83 -8.38 14.19 7.11
CA SER A 83 -8.97 12.88 7.45
C SER A 83 -8.34 12.22 8.69
N GLY A 84 -7.33 12.85 9.31
CA GLY A 84 -6.65 12.33 10.50
C GLY A 84 -5.72 11.14 10.22
N SER A 85 -5.29 10.96 8.97
CA SER A 85 -4.37 9.89 8.59
C SER A 85 -3.03 10.01 9.32
N LYS A 86 -2.38 8.85 9.50
CA LYS A 86 -0.99 8.77 9.96
C LYS A 86 -0.06 8.63 8.76
N PHE A 87 1.13 9.19 8.88
CA PHE A 87 2.15 9.17 7.82
C PHE A 87 3.27 8.24 8.24
N PHE A 88 3.39 7.12 7.52
CA PHE A 88 4.51 6.21 7.65
C PHE A 88 5.66 6.73 6.78
N VAL A 89 6.76 7.17 7.40
CA VAL A 89 7.94 7.66 6.69
C VAL A 89 9.17 6.85 7.08
N ALA A 90 9.96 6.44 6.09
CA ALA A 90 11.14 5.61 6.28
C ALA A 90 12.37 6.26 5.65
N LYS A 91 13.46 6.37 6.42
CA LYS A 91 14.80 6.69 5.91
C LYS A 91 15.58 5.40 5.72
N ILE A 92 16.36 5.30 4.65
CA ILE A 92 17.21 4.15 4.37
C ILE A 92 18.59 4.38 4.98
N ASP A 93 19.04 3.43 5.79
CA ASP A 93 20.42 3.36 6.27
C ASP A 93 21.31 2.71 5.21
N ALA A 94 22.02 3.53 4.44
CA ALA A 94 22.92 3.10 3.37
C ALA A 94 24.01 2.11 3.83
N LYS A 95 24.33 2.04 5.13
CA LYS A 95 25.30 1.07 5.67
C LYS A 95 24.73 -0.35 5.75
N LYS A 96 23.41 -0.49 5.78
CA LYS A 96 22.69 -1.76 5.87
C LYS A 96 22.16 -2.25 4.51
N VAL A 97 22.21 -1.39 3.48
CA VAL A 97 21.78 -1.71 2.11
C VAL A 97 22.76 -2.65 1.43
N LYS A 98 22.22 -3.66 0.75
CA LYS A 98 22.97 -4.53 -0.15
C LYS A 98 22.84 -4.03 -1.58
N PHE A 99 23.89 -4.18 -2.39
CA PHE A 99 23.87 -3.85 -3.80
C PHE A 99 24.07 -5.12 -4.62
N ASP A 100 23.33 -5.24 -5.72
CA ASP A 100 23.48 -6.36 -6.66
C ASP A 100 24.71 -6.18 -7.59
N ALA A 101 24.91 -7.12 -8.51
CA ALA A 101 26.03 -7.09 -9.45
C ALA A 101 25.97 -5.91 -10.44
N GLN A 102 24.79 -5.30 -10.61
CA GLN A 102 24.51 -4.16 -11.47
C GLN A 102 24.61 -2.83 -10.69
N GLY A 103 24.90 -2.88 -9.39
CA GLY A 103 25.00 -1.72 -8.51
C GLY A 103 23.65 -1.15 -8.09
N GLN A 104 22.55 -1.91 -8.24
CA GLN A 104 21.24 -1.49 -7.78
C GLN A 104 21.06 -1.82 -6.30
N ALA A 105 20.49 -0.88 -5.55
CA ALA A 105 20.17 -1.09 -4.14
C ALA A 105 19.06 -2.13 -4.00
N MET A 106 19.34 -3.19 -3.25
CA MET A 106 18.41 -4.27 -2.93
C MET A 106 17.78 -3.97 -1.58
N LEU A 107 16.55 -3.48 -1.62
CA LEU A 107 15.78 -3.13 -0.45
C LEU A 107 14.77 -4.23 -0.09
N SER A 108 14.68 -4.54 1.19
CA SER A 108 13.70 -5.43 1.79
C SER A 108 12.30 -4.80 1.66
N PRO A 109 11.27 -5.55 1.24
CA PRO A 109 9.90 -5.05 1.23
C PRO A 109 9.43 -4.67 2.64
N LEU A 110 8.77 -3.52 2.75
CA LEU A 110 8.09 -3.13 3.98
C LEU A 110 6.67 -3.67 3.99
N ARG A 111 6.29 -4.31 5.08
CA ARG A 111 4.96 -4.85 5.31
C ARG A 111 4.38 -4.23 6.57
N PHE A 112 3.21 -3.61 6.46
CA PHE A 112 2.43 -3.09 7.57
C PHE A 112 0.94 -3.33 7.32
N HIS A 113 0.15 -3.29 8.39
CA HIS A 113 -1.31 -3.41 8.32
C HIS A 113 -1.93 -2.38 9.26
N TYR A 114 -3.13 -1.95 8.92
CA TYR A 114 -3.92 -1.01 9.70
C TYR A 114 -5.40 -1.25 9.41
N ASP A 115 -6.24 -0.91 10.37
CA ASP A 115 -7.69 -0.92 10.17
C ASP A 115 -8.14 0.42 9.61
N SER A 116 -9.05 0.37 8.64
CA SER A 116 -9.64 1.55 8.02
C SER A 116 -11.14 1.33 7.80
N PRO A 117 -11.99 2.35 8.04
CA PRO A 117 -13.41 2.28 7.69
C PRO A 117 -13.65 2.30 6.18
N GLU A 118 -12.69 2.85 5.41
CA GLU A 118 -12.74 2.92 3.96
C GLU A 118 -11.68 2.00 3.35
N PHE A 119 -12.08 1.18 2.38
CA PHE A 119 -11.16 0.32 1.66
C PHE A 119 -10.62 1.05 0.42
N ALA A 120 -9.55 1.81 0.62
CA ALA A 120 -8.90 2.61 -0.41
C ALA A 120 -7.38 2.46 -0.37
N LEU A 121 -6.73 2.69 -1.51
CA LEU A 121 -5.28 2.76 -1.64
C LEU A 121 -4.85 4.21 -1.87
N PRO A 122 -4.17 4.83 -0.88
CA PRO A 122 -3.58 6.15 -1.04
C PRO A 122 -2.47 6.14 -2.10
N VAL A 123 -2.70 6.79 -3.24
CA VAL A 123 -1.73 6.83 -4.35
C VAL A 123 -1.29 8.24 -4.72
N ARG A 124 -2.00 9.30 -4.29
CA ARG A 124 -1.76 10.69 -4.73
C ARG A 124 -0.30 11.14 -4.59
N LEU A 125 0.37 10.77 -3.50
CA LEU A 125 1.78 11.12 -3.26
C LEU A 125 2.76 10.34 -4.16
N GLY A 126 2.40 9.13 -4.61
CA GLY A 126 3.17 8.39 -5.61
C GLY A 126 3.15 9.09 -6.97
N LEU A 127 1.99 9.63 -7.35
CA LEU A 127 1.77 10.25 -8.68
C LEU A 127 2.68 11.45 -8.94
N ILE A 128 2.90 12.30 -7.93
CA ILE A 128 3.76 13.49 -8.07
C ILE A 128 5.24 13.13 -8.27
N ASN A 129 5.66 11.94 -7.80
CA ASN A 129 7.01 11.41 -7.98
C ASN A 129 7.21 10.75 -9.36
N ALA A 130 6.13 10.44 -10.09
CA ALA A 130 6.22 9.74 -11.35
C ALA A 130 6.85 10.62 -12.44
N GLY A 131 8.11 10.35 -12.80
CA GLY A 131 8.79 11.03 -13.91
C GLY A 131 8.31 10.60 -15.29
N ALA A 132 7.71 9.40 -15.38
CA ALA A 132 7.12 8.80 -16.57
C ALA A 132 5.86 8.03 -16.14
N ALA A 133 5.16 7.41 -17.11
CA ALA A 133 4.07 6.50 -16.78
C ALA A 133 4.58 5.34 -15.92
N GLN A 134 3.82 4.97 -14.88
CA GLN A 134 4.11 3.90 -13.96
C GLN A 134 2.93 2.94 -13.89
N ASP A 135 3.26 1.65 -13.79
CA ASP A 135 2.29 0.58 -13.63
C ASP A 135 2.13 0.25 -12.14
N LEU A 136 0.87 0.19 -11.69
CA LEU A 136 0.49 -0.20 -10.35
C LEU A 136 -0.38 -1.44 -10.42
N LEU A 137 0.14 -2.52 -9.85
CA LEU A 137 -0.58 -3.77 -9.67
C LEU A 137 -1.11 -3.84 -8.24
N VAL A 138 -2.43 -3.95 -8.12
CA VAL A 138 -3.12 -4.11 -6.83
C VAL A 138 -3.68 -5.52 -6.77
N HIS A 139 -3.26 -6.28 -5.77
CA HIS A 139 -3.80 -7.60 -5.47
C HIS A 139 -4.73 -7.46 -4.27
N ILE A 140 -6.02 -7.74 -4.47
CA ILE A 140 -7.03 -7.73 -3.42
C ILE A 140 -7.40 -9.18 -3.11
N LEU A 141 -7.22 -9.55 -1.85
CA LEU A 141 -7.65 -10.83 -1.32
C LEU A 141 -8.87 -10.60 -0.43
N ALA A 142 -10.04 -11.10 -0.85
CA ALA A 142 -11.30 -10.86 -0.15
C ALA A 142 -12.15 -12.13 -0.04
N ARG A 143 -12.92 -12.26 1.05
CA ARG A 143 -13.70 -13.48 1.32
C ARG A 143 -14.88 -13.61 0.36
N GLY A 144 -14.84 -14.60 -0.53
CA GLY A 144 -15.94 -14.97 -1.42
C GLY A 144 -16.43 -13.88 -2.40
N VAL A 145 -15.71 -12.77 -2.56
CA VAL A 145 -16.18 -11.61 -3.33
C VAL A 145 -15.05 -10.94 -4.10
N ARG A 146 -15.34 -10.54 -5.35
CA ARG A 146 -14.45 -9.74 -6.18
C ARG A 146 -14.50 -8.28 -5.72
N TYR A 147 -13.40 -7.56 -5.88
CA TYR A 147 -13.38 -6.10 -5.75
C TYR A 147 -13.03 -5.43 -7.07
N GLU A 148 -13.52 -4.21 -7.25
CA GLU A 148 -13.15 -3.33 -8.34
C GLU A 148 -12.97 -1.90 -7.82
N VAL A 149 -12.46 -1.00 -8.65
CA VAL A 149 -12.43 0.43 -8.30
C VAL A 149 -13.83 1.04 -8.40
N ALA A 150 -14.17 1.89 -7.44
CA ALA A 150 -15.47 2.55 -7.33
C ALA A 150 -15.50 3.93 -7.98
N ASN A 151 -14.35 4.61 -8.04
CA ASN A 151 -14.22 6.01 -8.45
C ASN A 151 -13.50 6.22 -9.79
N TYR A 152 -13.21 5.14 -10.51
CA TYR A 152 -12.68 5.14 -11.87
C TYR A 152 -13.42 4.09 -12.70
N ASP A 153 -13.39 4.23 -14.03
CA ASP A 153 -13.91 3.17 -14.90
C ASP A 153 -13.13 1.88 -14.64
N ASN A 154 -13.85 0.79 -14.36
CA ASN A 154 -13.27 -0.54 -14.28
C ASN A 154 -13.58 -1.31 -15.55
N VAL A 155 -12.52 -1.75 -16.25
CA VAL A 155 -12.65 -2.54 -17.48
C VAL A 155 -11.90 -3.85 -17.33
N ALA A 156 -12.45 -4.96 -17.82
CA ALA A 156 -11.73 -6.22 -17.84
C ALA A 156 -10.74 -6.25 -19.03
N ILE A 157 -9.57 -6.86 -18.83
CA ILE A 157 -8.70 -7.17 -19.96
C ILE A 157 -9.44 -8.13 -20.91
N PRO A 158 -9.40 -7.93 -22.24
CA PRO A 158 -9.98 -8.87 -23.19
C PRO A 158 -9.37 -10.27 -23.04
N THR A 159 -10.22 -11.29 -23.03
CA THR A 159 -9.86 -12.72 -22.96
C THR A 159 -10.43 -13.48 -24.16
N ASN A 160 -10.11 -14.77 -24.31
CA ASN A 160 -10.56 -15.62 -25.43
C ASN A 160 -10.23 -15.01 -26.80
N LEU A 161 -9.05 -14.43 -26.94
CA LEU A 161 -8.59 -13.85 -28.20
C LEU A 161 -7.93 -14.95 -29.04
N GLU A 162 -8.46 -15.17 -30.24
CA GLU A 162 -7.76 -15.97 -31.24
C GLU A 162 -6.51 -15.23 -31.70
N VAL A 163 -5.35 -15.83 -31.47
CA VAL A 163 -4.04 -15.27 -31.81
C VAL A 163 -3.24 -16.24 -32.68
N LYS A 164 -2.26 -15.71 -33.40
CA LYS A 164 -1.29 -16.55 -34.12
C LYS A 164 -0.43 -17.33 -33.11
N ASP A 165 -0.06 -18.57 -33.44
CA ASP A 165 0.74 -19.44 -32.57
C ASP A 165 2.04 -18.79 -32.08
N GLU A 166 2.68 -17.96 -32.91
CA GLU A 166 3.89 -17.20 -32.56
C GLU A 166 3.74 -16.27 -31.34
N VAL A 167 2.51 -15.94 -30.92
CA VAL A 167 2.26 -15.12 -29.72
C VAL A 167 2.74 -15.81 -28.46
N ARG A 168 2.72 -17.15 -28.40
CA ARG A 168 3.20 -17.90 -27.22
C ARG A 168 4.66 -17.60 -26.90
N GLU A 169 5.48 -17.32 -27.91
CA GLU A 169 6.91 -17.01 -27.76
C GLU A 169 7.16 -15.53 -27.38
N ARG A 170 6.14 -14.68 -27.54
CA ARG A 170 6.22 -13.22 -27.36
C ARG A 170 5.06 -12.68 -26.51
N PHE A 171 4.57 -13.50 -25.59
CA PHE A 171 3.35 -13.21 -24.84
C PHE A 171 3.44 -11.88 -24.08
N GLY A 172 4.58 -11.59 -23.43
CA GLY A 172 4.77 -10.33 -22.71
C GLY A 172 4.60 -9.08 -23.60
N THR A 173 5.16 -9.10 -24.82
CA THR A 173 5.02 -7.99 -25.78
C THR A 173 3.60 -7.89 -26.33
N PHE A 174 2.95 -9.04 -26.59
CA PHE A 174 1.55 -9.08 -26.98
C PHE A 174 0.66 -8.48 -25.88
N TYR A 175 0.85 -8.91 -24.64
CA TYR A 175 0.09 -8.42 -23.48
C TYR A 175 0.25 -6.92 -23.30
N ALA A 176 1.48 -6.41 -23.34
CA ALA A 176 1.74 -4.98 -23.26
C ALA A 176 1.00 -4.19 -24.36
N SER A 177 1.01 -4.70 -25.59
CA SER A 177 0.31 -4.07 -26.73
C SER A 177 -1.21 -4.10 -26.57
N LEU A 178 -1.77 -5.22 -26.08
CA LEU A 178 -3.20 -5.35 -25.78
C LEU A 178 -3.63 -4.37 -24.68
N PHE A 179 -2.84 -4.27 -23.62
CA PHE A 179 -3.07 -3.35 -22.51
C PHE A 179 -3.01 -1.89 -22.97
N ASP A 180 -2.00 -1.52 -23.76
CA ASP A 180 -1.86 -0.18 -24.35
C ASP A 180 -3.08 0.17 -25.22
N HIS A 181 -3.53 -0.78 -26.06
CA HIS A 181 -4.71 -0.60 -26.88
C HIS A 181 -5.99 -0.44 -26.05
N LEU A 182 -6.15 -1.22 -24.98
CA LEU A 182 -7.29 -1.11 -24.08
C LEU A 182 -7.35 0.28 -23.42
N LEU A 183 -6.23 0.76 -22.90
CA LEU A 183 -6.15 2.07 -22.25
C LEU A 183 -6.32 3.24 -23.22
N ALA A 184 -5.85 3.10 -24.47
CA ALA A 184 -6.08 4.11 -25.51
C ALA A 184 -7.58 4.31 -25.79
N ASN A 185 -8.38 3.25 -25.66
CA ASN A 185 -9.84 3.29 -25.84
C ASN A 185 -10.61 3.57 -24.53
N ASN A 186 -9.97 3.41 -23.37
CA ASN A 186 -10.55 3.62 -22.05
C ASN A 186 -9.61 4.50 -21.20
N PRO A 187 -9.48 5.80 -21.50
CA PRO A 187 -8.55 6.67 -20.79
C PRO A 187 -8.83 6.69 -19.28
N LYS A 188 -7.77 6.54 -18.47
CA LYS A 188 -7.81 6.54 -16.99
C LYS A 188 -8.54 5.35 -16.35
N ALA A 189 -8.98 4.36 -17.12
CA ALA A 189 -9.58 3.17 -16.56
C ALA A 189 -8.57 2.34 -15.77
N VAL A 190 -9.06 1.64 -14.75
CA VAL A 190 -8.31 0.61 -14.04
C VAL A 190 -8.73 -0.74 -14.58
N VAL A 191 -7.76 -1.55 -14.97
CA VAL A 191 -7.99 -2.81 -15.66
C VAL A 191 -8.09 -3.95 -14.66
N THR A 192 -9.17 -4.72 -14.67
CA THR A 192 -9.24 -6.01 -14.00
C THR A 192 -8.54 -7.04 -14.89
N GLU A 193 -7.34 -7.46 -14.50
CA GLU A 193 -6.55 -8.47 -15.22
C GLU A 193 -6.93 -9.90 -14.82
N TYR A 194 -7.34 -10.09 -13.56
CA TYR A 194 -7.69 -11.40 -13.01
C TYR A 194 -8.70 -11.28 -11.89
N SER A 195 -9.64 -12.21 -11.82
CA SER A 195 -10.52 -12.39 -10.66
C SER A 195 -11.01 -13.83 -10.58
N TRP A 196 -10.58 -14.57 -9.55
CA TRP A 196 -11.00 -15.95 -9.35
C TRP A 196 -10.86 -16.40 -7.89
N ALA A 197 -11.49 -17.51 -7.52
CA ALA A 197 -11.30 -18.13 -6.20
C ALA A 197 -9.82 -18.50 -6.00
N ALA A 198 -9.23 -18.16 -4.86
CA ALA A 198 -7.79 -18.35 -4.62
C ALA A 198 -7.40 -19.83 -4.53
N GLY A 199 -8.26 -20.68 -3.96
CA GLY A 199 -8.02 -22.11 -3.77
C GLY A 199 -8.38 -23.02 -4.94
N SER A 200 -8.81 -22.47 -6.08
CA SER A 200 -9.13 -23.27 -7.27
C SER A 200 -8.65 -22.55 -8.51
N CYS A 201 -8.23 -23.28 -9.53
CA CYS A 201 -7.84 -22.67 -10.80
C CYS A 201 -8.18 -23.67 -11.91
N ASP A 202 -9.38 -23.55 -12.50
CA ASP A 202 -9.85 -24.49 -13.53
C ASP A 202 -10.55 -23.78 -14.71
N PRO A 203 -9.98 -23.86 -15.94
CA PRO A 203 -8.68 -24.43 -16.30
C PRO A 203 -7.54 -23.42 -16.13
N CYS A 204 -6.46 -23.78 -15.42
CA CYS A 204 -5.29 -22.91 -15.28
C CYS A 204 -3.97 -23.63 -15.62
N PRO A 205 -2.98 -22.90 -16.16
CA PRO A 205 -1.64 -23.43 -16.43
C PRO A 205 -0.77 -23.54 -15.17
N GLU A 206 -1.18 -22.91 -14.07
CA GLU A 206 -0.45 -22.85 -12.79
C GLU A 206 -1.34 -23.34 -11.63
N GLU A 207 -0.69 -23.74 -10.55
CA GLU A 207 -1.35 -24.17 -9.31
C GLU A 207 -2.11 -23.00 -8.65
N PRO A 208 -3.21 -23.26 -7.93
CA PRO A 208 -3.89 -22.24 -7.14
C PRO A 208 -3.01 -21.72 -5.99
N LEU A 209 -3.41 -20.61 -5.38
CA LEU A 209 -2.66 -20.04 -4.27
C LEU A 209 -2.62 -21.00 -3.07
N ASN A 210 -1.43 -21.23 -2.53
CA ASN A 210 -1.24 -22.00 -1.31
C ASN A 210 -1.30 -21.10 -0.06
N LEU A 211 -1.32 -21.72 1.13
CA LEU A 211 -1.44 -21.00 2.39
C LEU A 211 -0.27 -20.04 2.64
N GLY A 212 0.95 -20.43 2.26
CA GLY A 212 2.15 -19.59 2.42
C GLY A 212 2.10 -18.32 1.57
N GLU A 213 1.55 -18.40 0.37
CA GLU A 213 1.31 -17.24 -0.49
C GLU A 213 0.25 -16.32 0.11
N LEU A 214 -0.83 -16.87 0.66
CA LEU A 214 -1.85 -16.07 1.36
C LEU A 214 -1.29 -15.38 2.60
N VAL A 215 -0.41 -16.04 3.36
CA VAL A 215 0.32 -15.42 4.48
C VAL A 215 1.20 -14.27 3.98
N THR A 216 1.88 -14.46 2.84
CA THR A 216 2.67 -13.39 2.22
C THR A 216 1.79 -12.19 1.84
N LEU A 217 0.57 -12.45 1.36
CA LEU A 217 -0.45 -11.45 1.03
C LEU A 217 -1.23 -10.88 2.23
N GLY A 218 -0.99 -11.39 3.45
CA GLY A 218 -1.53 -10.83 4.68
C GLY A 218 -2.63 -11.63 5.40
N ALA A 219 -2.85 -12.89 5.05
CA ALA A 219 -3.84 -13.73 5.75
C ALA A 219 -3.54 -13.92 7.26
N ASP A 220 -2.26 -13.88 7.65
CA ASP A 220 -1.77 -13.99 9.03
C ASP A 220 -2.14 -12.81 9.94
N VAL A 221 -2.50 -11.65 9.38
CA VAL A 221 -2.96 -10.49 10.17
C VAL A 221 -4.48 -10.38 10.26
N LEU A 222 -5.22 -11.29 9.61
CA LEU A 222 -6.67 -11.33 9.73
C LEU A 222 -7.09 -11.86 11.10
N PRO A 223 -8.08 -11.25 11.78
CA PRO A 223 -8.51 -11.67 13.12
C PRO A 223 -8.85 -13.16 13.23
N SER A 224 -9.40 -13.75 12.17
CA SER A 224 -9.76 -15.17 12.11
C SER A 224 -8.57 -16.14 12.18
N TYR A 225 -7.38 -15.71 11.76
CA TYR A 225 -6.20 -16.59 11.67
C TYR A 225 -5.02 -16.11 12.51
N GLN A 226 -5.02 -14.85 12.94
CA GLN A 226 -3.90 -14.22 13.63
C GLN A 226 -3.41 -15.04 14.83
N GLN A 227 -4.33 -15.59 15.63
CA GLN A 227 -3.94 -16.42 16.78
C GLN A 227 -3.26 -17.74 16.38
N ALA A 228 -3.74 -18.40 15.32
CA ALA A 228 -3.18 -19.65 14.84
C ALA A 228 -1.76 -19.45 14.31
N PHE A 229 -1.56 -18.40 13.49
CA PHE A 229 -0.24 -18.05 12.95
C PHE A 229 0.72 -17.55 14.04
N ALA A 230 0.27 -16.69 14.96
CA ALA A 230 1.11 -16.19 16.06
C ALA A 230 1.58 -17.31 17.01
N SER A 231 0.75 -18.33 17.23
CA SER A 231 1.11 -19.48 18.07
C SER A 231 1.92 -20.55 17.33
N GLN A 232 2.16 -20.38 16.02
CA GLN A 232 2.76 -21.40 15.13
C GLN A 232 2.02 -22.75 15.19
N ARG A 233 0.72 -22.73 15.51
CA ARG A 233 -0.16 -23.90 15.57
C ARG A 233 -1.20 -23.79 14.47
N VAL A 234 -0.73 -23.83 13.23
CA VAL A 234 -1.58 -23.80 12.04
C VAL A 234 -2.13 -25.21 11.82
N PRO A 235 -3.46 -25.42 11.92
CA PRO A 235 -4.06 -26.72 11.64
C PRO A 235 -3.83 -27.14 10.19
N SER A 236 -3.60 -28.43 9.94
CA SER A 236 -3.27 -28.91 8.58
C SER A 236 -4.41 -28.72 7.57
N GLU A 237 -5.65 -28.65 8.06
CA GLU A 237 -6.82 -28.36 7.23
C GLU A 237 -6.79 -26.96 6.61
N TYR A 238 -6.05 -26.01 7.19
CA TYR A 238 -5.96 -24.65 6.68
C TYR A 238 -5.29 -24.59 5.31
N GLU A 239 -4.43 -25.57 5.00
CA GLU A 239 -3.76 -25.65 3.71
C GLU A 239 -4.74 -25.64 2.54
N TRP A 240 -5.92 -26.26 2.73
CA TRP A 240 -6.95 -26.36 1.70
C TRP A 240 -8.16 -25.48 2.00
N SER A 241 -8.54 -25.29 3.27
CA SER A 241 -9.75 -24.54 3.59
C SER A 241 -9.58 -23.04 3.35
N VAL A 242 -8.45 -22.46 3.80
CA VAL A 242 -8.23 -21.01 3.79
C VAL A 242 -8.19 -20.46 2.37
N PRO A 243 -7.44 -21.04 1.40
CA PRO A 243 -7.49 -20.56 0.02
C PRO A 243 -8.88 -20.57 -0.60
N ASN A 244 -9.71 -21.56 -0.28
CA ASN A 244 -11.07 -21.66 -0.82
C ASN A 244 -12.03 -20.60 -0.27
N GLU A 245 -11.66 -19.90 0.81
CA GLU A 245 -12.47 -18.82 1.37
C GLU A 245 -12.31 -17.50 0.61
N PHE A 246 -11.24 -17.35 -0.17
CA PHE A 246 -10.88 -16.08 -0.80
C PHE A 246 -11.09 -16.05 -2.30
N VAL A 247 -11.35 -14.84 -2.80
CA VAL A 247 -11.23 -14.45 -4.20
C VAL A 247 -10.02 -13.53 -4.29
N LEU A 248 -9.11 -13.84 -5.22
CA LEU A 248 -8.03 -12.95 -5.61
C LEU A 248 -8.51 -12.09 -6.78
N THR A 249 -8.45 -10.77 -6.63
CA THR A 249 -8.62 -9.82 -7.73
C THR A 249 -7.29 -9.13 -8.01
N ARG A 250 -6.84 -9.11 -9.26
CA ARG A 250 -5.69 -8.32 -9.71
C ARG A 250 -6.17 -7.15 -10.56
N LEU A 251 -5.92 -5.94 -10.08
CA LEU A 251 -6.19 -4.70 -10.77
C LEU A 251 -4.88 -4.08 -11.25
N HIS A 252 -4.92 -3.45 -12.42
CA HIS A 252 -3.79 -2.80 -13.04
C HIS A 252 -4.17 -1.38 -13.43
N ALA A 253 -3.58 -0.41 -12.76
CA ALA A 253 -3.69 1.00 -13.10
C ALA A 253 -2.37 1.47 -13.70
N ARG A 254 -2.42 2.13 -14.86
CA ARG A 254 -1.28 2.88 -15.37
C ARG A 254 -1.49 4.35 -15.09
N TYR A 255 -0.51 4.98 -14.45
CA TYR A 255 -0.62 6.39 -14.10
C TYR A 255 0.57 7.24 -14.50
N ASN A 256 0.28 8.51 -14.73
CA ASN A 256 1.23 9.59 -14.85
C ASN A 256 0.68 10.80 -14.07
N LYS A 257 1.38 11.95 -14.14
CA LYS A 257 0.97 13.18 -13.45
C LYS A 257 -0.42 13.71 -13.85
N ASP A 258 -0.97 13.27 -14.98
CA ASP A 258 -2.20 13.78 -15.59
C ASP A 258 -3.38 12.79 -15.52
N SER A 259 -3.16 11.53 -15.11
CA SER A 259 -4.14 10.44 -15.29
C SER A 259 -4.91 10.05 -14.02
N LEU A 260 -4.22 9.82 -12.90
CA LEU A 260 -4.88 9.60 -11.60
C LEU A 260 -4.85 10.94 -10.83
N GLY A 261 -6.00 11.37 -10.33
CA GLY A 261 -6.12 12.60 -9.53
C GLY A 261 -6.53 12.34 -8.08
N GLU A 262 -7.08 11.15 -7.84
CA GLU A 262 -7.66 10.72 -6.58
C GLU A 262 -7.11 9.35 -6.17
N ASP A 263 -7.29 9.01 -4.89
CA ASP A 263 -6.95 7.69 -4.37
C ASP A 263 -7.85 6.62 -5.01
N LEU A 264 -7.38 5.37 -5.05
CA LEU A 264 -8.21 4.28 -5.56
C LEU A 264 -9.15 3.81 -4.46
N VAL A 265 -10.44 4.02 -4.62
CA VAL A 265 -11.47 3.50 -3.70
C VAL A 265 -11.96 2.17 -4.26
N PHE A 266 -12.06 1.15 -3.42
CA PHE A 266 -12.50 -0.17 -3.84
C PHE A 266 -13.89 -0.49 -3.32
N GLN A 267 -14.66 -1.21 -4.12
CA GLN A 267 -15.98 -1.71 -3.76
C GLN A 267 -16.12 -3.18 -4.14
N ALA A 268 -16.96 -3.89 -3.39
CA ALA A 268 -17.35 -5.25 -3.74
C ALA A 268 -18.11 -5.24 -5.07
N ALA A 269 -17.82 -6.21 -5.92
CA ALA A 269 -18.40 -6.33 -7.24
C ALA A 269 -18.94 -7.75 -7.48
N PRO A 270 -19.95 -7.92 -8.35
CA PRO A 270 -20.39 -9.23 -8.78
C PRO A 270 -19.23 -10.04 -9.40
N ALA A 271 -19.40 -11.36 -9.38
CA ALA A 271 -18.52 -12.27 -10.11
C ALA A 271 -18.52 -11.91 -11.61
N ILE A 272 -17.35 -11.99 -12.22
CA ILE A 272 -17.19 -11.83 -13.67
C ILE A 272 -17.14 -13.21 -14.32
N VAL A 273 -17.76 -13.35 -15.49
CA VAL A 273 -17.74 -14.57 -16.28
C VAL A 273 -17.03 -14.25 -17.60
N GLY A 274 -15.99 -15.03 -17.93
CA GLY A 274 -15.13 -14.83 -19.09
C GLY A 274 -13.94 -15.79 -19.02
N GLY A 275 -13.09 -15.82 -20.06
CA GLY A 275 -11.88 -16.66 -20.09
C GLY A 275 -12.10 -18.17 -20.30
N ARG A 276 -13.36 -18.62 -20.42
CA ARG A 276 -13.68 -19.97 -20.91
C ARG A 276 -14.04 -19.86 -22.38
N GLU A 277 -13.26 -20.51 -23.25
CA GLU A 277 -13.69 -20.73 -24.63
C GLU A 277 -14.85 -21.74 -24.61
N PHE A 278 -16.06 -21.26 -24.89
CA PHE A 278 -17.10 -22.16 -25.33
C PHE A 278 -16.83 -22.44 -26.81
N MET A 279 -16.30 -23.62 -27.12
CA MET A 279 -16.24 -24.11 -28.50
C MET A 279 -17.67 -24.07 -29.04
N GLN A 280 -17.97 -23.13 -29.93
CA GLN A 280 -19.22 -23.18 -30.70
C GLN A 280 -19.06 -24.35 -31.68
N GLU A 281 -19.91 -25.37 -31.55
CA GLU A 281 -20.00 -26.50 -32.50
C GLU A 281 -20.40 -26.03 -33.90
#